data_AF-A0A645C7J4-F1
#
_entry.id   AF-A0A645C7J4-F1
#
_cell.length_a   1.000
_cell.length_b   1.000
_cell.length_c   1.000
_cell.angle_alpha   90.00
_cell.angle_beta   90.00
_cell.angle_gamma   90.00
#
_symmetry.space_group_name_H-M   'P 1'
#
loop_
_entity.id
_entity.type
_entity.pdbx_description
1 polymer ?
#
loop_
_entity_poly.entity_id
_entity_poly.type
_entity_poly.pdbx_seq_one_letter_code
_entity_poly.pdbx_strand_id
1 'polypeptide(L)'
;MPENTFDEIVDKYVEMNIAHPFIEGNGRSTRIWLDLILKKNLKKCVDWSKIGKTEYMNAMIKSTTNSADIKYLLKNALTDEINSREMFIKGIDYSYYYEENE
;
A
#
# COMPACT_ATOMS: atom_id res chain seq x y z
N MET A 1 8.31 -15.21 2.27
CA MET A 1 9.10 -13.96 2.26
C MET A 1 9.12 -13.37 3.66
N PRO A 2 10.27 -12.87 4.14
CA PRO A 2 10.40 -12.21 5.44
C PRO A 2 9.61 -10.89 5.50
N GLU A 3 9.39 -10.36 6.70
CA GLU A 3 8.64 -9.12 6.98
C GLU A 3 9.36 -8.24 8.03
N ASN A 4 10.68 -8.33 8.13
CA ASN A 4 11.46 -7.69 9.18
C ASN A 4 11.80 -6.24 8.85
N THR A 5 11.86 -5.90 7.56
CA THR A 5 12.17 -4.55 7.10
C THR A 5 11.07 -4.00 6.19
N PHE A 6 11.05 -2.68 6.02
CA PHE A 6 10.14 -2.02 5.08
C PHE A 6 10.30 -2.57 3.66
N ASP A 7 11.54 -2.73 3.19
CA ASP A 7 11.79 -3.20 1.82
C ASP A 7 11.28 -4.62 1.61
N GLU A 8 11.49 -5.52 2.59
CA GLU A 8 10.96 -6.89 2.54
C GLU A 8 9.42 -6.92 2.51
N ILE A 9 8.77 -6.08 3.31
CA ILE A 9 7.31 -5.97 3.35
C ILE A 9 6.76 -5.47 2.01
N VAL A 10 7.39 -4.45 1.42
CA VAL A 10 6.97 -3.90 0.12
C VAL A 10 7.23 -4.89 -1.01
N ASP A 11 8.35 -5.61 -1.00
CA ASP A 11 8.59 -6.67 -1.99
C ASP A 11 7.52 -7.78 -1.89
N LYS A 12 7.17 -8.18 -0.66
CA LYS A 12 6.06 -9.12 -0.44
C LYS A 12 4.71 -8.58 -0.95
N TYR A 13 4.48 -7.29 -0.80
CA TYR A 13 3.28 -6.62 -1.30
C TYR A 13 3.21 -6.59 -2.83
N VAL A 14 4.34 -6.33 -3.49
CA VAL A 14 4.43 -6.39 -4.96
C VAL A 14 4.10 -7.79 -5.46
N GLU A 15 4.68 -8.84 -4.85
CA GLU A 15 4.37 -10.23 -5.22
C GLU A 15 2.89 -10.57 -4.99
N MET A 16 2.28 -10.09 -3.90
CA MET A 16 0.86 -10.31 -3.64
C MET A 16 -0.02 -9.60 -4.69
N ASN A 17 0.36 -8.39 -5.12
CA ASN A 17 -0.35 -7.68 -6.17
C ASN A 17 -0.25 -8.38 -7.54
N ILE A 18 0.90 -9.01 -7.83
CA ILE A 18 1.08 -9.85 -9.03
C ILE A 18 0.20 -11.10 -8.95
N ALA A 19 0.12 -11.74 -7.78
CA ALA A 19 -0.69 -12.95 -7.60
C ALA A 19 -2.20 -12.71 -7.82
N HIS A 20 -2.69 -11.51 -7.48
CA HIS A 20 -4.04 -11.02 -7.76
C HIS A 20 -5.15 -12.08 -7.50
N PRO A 21 -5.25 -12.62 -6.26
CA PRO A 21 -5.95 -13.88 -5.99
C PRO A 21 -7.49 -13.85 -6.10
N PHE A 22 -8.11 -12.68 -6.18
CA PHE A 22 -9.56 -12.52 -6.28
C PHE A 22 -9.99 -12.09 -7.69
N ILE A 23 -11.27 -12.32 -8.04
CA ILE A 23 -11.84 -11.84 -9.30
C ILE A 23 -11.88 -10.30 -9.34
N GLU A 24 -12.25 -9.67 -8.22
CA GLU A 24 -12.27 -8.21 -8.05
C GLU A 24 -11.86 -7.83 -6.62
N GLY A 25 -11.45 -6.58 -6.43
CA GLY A 25 -11.19 -6.01 -5.11
C GLY A 25 -9.76 -6.18 -4.57
N ASN A 26 -8.86 -6.82 -5.33
CA ASN A 26 -7.48 -7.08 -4.93
C ASN A 26 -6.74 -5.83 -4.46
N GLY A 27 -6.87 -4.70 -5.16
CA GLY A 27 -6.17 -3.46 -4.79
C GLY A 27 -6.53 -3.01 -3.37
N ARG A 28 -7.83 -2.86 -3.09
CA ARG A 28 -8.36 -2.43 -1.79
C ARG A 28 -8.01 -3.40 -0.67
N SER A 29 -8.22 -4.71 -0.89
CA SER A 29 -7.94 -5.71 0.13
C SER A 29 -6.44 -5.80 0.45
N THR A 30 -5.59 -5.70 -0.58
CA THR A 30 -4.14 -5.86 -0.42
C THR A 30 -3.50 -4.62 0.21
N ARG A 31 -4.04 -3.41 0.00
CA ARG A 31 -3.61 -2.20 0.71
C ARG A 31 -3.89 -2.26 2.22
N ILE A 32 -5.08 -2.74 2.62
CA ILE A 32 -5.39 -2.98 4.04
C ILE A 32 -4.44 -4.04 4.62
N TRP A 33 -4.21 -5.12 3.87
CA TRP A 33 -3.30 -6.18 4.28
C TRP A 33 -1.86 -5.68 4.46
N LEU A 34 -1.37 -4.81 3.57
CA LEU A 34 -0.08 -4.13 3.70
C LEU A 34 0.00 -3.31 5.00
N ASP A 35 -1.01 -2.47 5.27
CA ASP A 35 -1.03 -1.64 6.48
C ASP A 35 -1.03 -2.47 7.77
N LEU A 36 -1.69 -3.63 7.78
CA LEU A 36 -1.68 -4.53 8.94
C LEU A 36 -0.29 -5.13 9.18
N ILE A 37 0.45 -5.48 8.12
CA ILE A 37 1.83 -5.98 8.21
C ILE A 37 2.76 -4.89 8.72
N LEU A 38 2.68 -3.68 8.14
CA LEU A 38 3.45 -2.52 8.59
C LEU A 38 3.16 -2.18 10.06
N LYS A 39 1.89 -2.20 10.46
CA LYS A 39 1.47 -1.91 11.84
C LYS A 39 2.00 -2.96 12.81
N LYS A 40 1.93 -4.24 12.45
CA LYS A 40 2.41 -5.35 13.27
C LYS A 40 3.92 -5.24 13.52
N ASN A 41 4.68 -5.16 12.42
CA ASN A 41 6.14 -5.34 12.44
C ASN A 41 6.91 -4.03 12.66
N LEU A 42 6.43 -2.90 12.12
CA LEU A 42 7.16 -1.62 12.14
C LEU A 42 6.48 -0.51 12.94
N LYS A 43 5.28 -0.74 13.48
CA LYS A 43 4.46 0.29 14.18
C LYS A 43 4.20 1.53 13.31
N LYS A 44 4.04 1.32 12.00
CA LYS A 44 3.69 2.35 11.02
C LYS A 44 2.52 1.90 10.14
N CYS A 45 1.85 2.82 9.50
CA CYS A 45 0.91 2.58 8.40
C CYS A 45 1.12 3.64 7.31
N VAL A 46 0.48 3.46 6.16
CA VAL A 46 0.56 4.39 5.03
C VAL A 46 -0.54 5.43 5.15
N ASP A 47 -0.17 6.71 5.08
CA ASP A 47 -1.12 7.81 4.84
C ASP A 47 -1.38 7.90 3.33
N TRP A 48 -2.35 7.12 2.86
CA TRP A 48 -2.73 7.04 1.44
C TRP A 48 -3.14 8.39 0.84
N SER A 49 -3.50 9.38 1.67
CA SER A 49 -3.83 10.72 1.19
C SER A 49 -2.64 11.51 0.66
N LYS A 50 -1.41 11.06 0.95
CA LYS A 50 -0.16 11.68 0.48
C LYS A 50 0.34 11.15 -0.86
N ILE A 51 -0.32 10.13 -1.43
CA ILE A 51 0.10 9.51 -2.69
C ILE A 51 -0.96 9.82 -3.75
N GLY A 52 -0.56 10.43 -4.86
CA GLY A 52 -1.46 10.70 -5.98
C GLY A 52 -1.91 9.41 -6.65
N LYS A 53 -3.18 9.34 -7.09
CA LYS A 53 -3.74 8.17 -7.79
C LYS A 53 -2.90 7.74 -8.98
N THR A 54 -2.61 8.66 -9.90
CA THR A 54 -1.83 8.38 -11.11
C THR A 54 -0.42 7.91 -10.77
N GLU A 55 0.22 8.53 -9.78
CA GLU A 55 1.56 8.15 -9.32
C GLU A 55 1.59 6.74 -8.73
N TYR A 56 0.62 6.44 -7.86
CA TYR A 56 0.45 5.11 -7.27
C TYR A 56 0.22 4.05 -8.35
N MET A 57 -0.72 4.28 -9.28
CA MET A 57 -1.05 3.31 -10.34
C MET A 57 0.15 3.06 -11.26
N ASN A 58 0.85 4.11 -11.68
CA ASN A 58 2.05 3.98 -12.50
C ASN A 58 3.16 3.22 -11.77
N ALA A 59 3.38 3.52 -10.48
CA ALA A 59 4.37 2.83 -9.67
C ALA A 59 4.01 1.34 -9.48
N MET A 60 2.72 1.01 -9.30
CA MET A 60 2.26 -0.38 -9.19
C MET A 60 2.45 -1.15 -10.49
N ILE A 61 2.16 -0.56 -11.66
CA ILE A 61 2.42 -1.19 -12.97
C ILE A 61 3.92 -1.50 -13.12
N LYS A 62 4.77 -0.51 -12.82
CA LYS A 62 6.23 -0.64 -12.93
C LYS A 62 6.82 -1.62 -11.91
N SER A 63 6.19 -1.79 -10.75
CA SER A 63 6.68 -2.63 -9.65
C SER A 63 6.93 -4.08 -10.03
N THR A 64 6.25 -4.58 -11.07
CA THR A 64 6.46 -5.93 -11.64
C THR A 64 7.89 -6.18 -12.14
N THR A 65 8.61 -5.12 -12.50
CA THR A 65 10.01 -5.18 -12.95
C THR A 65 10.95 -4.37 -12.07
N ASN A 66 10.46 -3.28 -11.46
CA ASN A 66 11.24 -2.42 -10.60
C ASN A 66 10.36 -1.78 -9.51
N SER A 67 10.57 -2.19 -8.26
CA SER A 67 9.80 -1.72 -7.09
C SER A 67 10.33 -0.41 -6.47
N ALA A 68 11.35 0.24 -7.04
CA ALA A 68 11.95 1.45 -6.46
C ALA A 68 10.94 2.61 -6.29
N ASP A 69 10.11 2.86 -7.30
CA ASP A 69 9.15 3.98 -7.28
C ASP A 69 8.07 3.76 -6.21
N ILE A 70 7.49 2.55 -6.14
CA ILE A 70 6.47 2.24 -5.12
C ILE A 70 7.07 2.25 -3.71
N LYS A 71 8.30 1.76 -3.53
CA LYS A 71 9.03 1.86 -2.26
C LYS A 71 9.22 3.32 -1.85
N TYR A 72 9.62 4.18 -2.78
CA TYR A 72 9.81 5.61 -2.51
C TYR A 72 8.49 6.29 -2.09
N LEU A 73 7.41 6.08 -2.85
CA LEU A 73 6.10 6.65 -2.54
C LEU A 73 5.58 6.20 -1.16
N LEU A 74 5.59 4.89 -0.90
CA LEU A 74 5.11 4.33 0.36
C LEU A 74 5.96 4.81 1.55
N LYS A 75 7.28 4.87 1.40
CA LYS A 75 8.20 5.27 2.47
C LYS A 75 7.99 6.72 2.90
N ASN A 76 7.74 7.61 1.94
CA ASN A 76 7.48 9.03 2.21
C ASN A 76 6.07 9.28 2.77
N ALA A 77 5.16 8.32 2.63
CA ALA A 77 3.80 8.39 3.16
C ALA A 77 3.62 7.68 4.52
N LEU A 78 4.68 7.12 5.12
CA LEU A 78 4.57 6.43 6.41
C LEU A 78 4.21 7.38 7.56
N THR A 79 3.35 6.92 8.46
CA THR A 79 2.98 7.59 9.71
C THR A 79 2.94 6.60 10.88
N ASP A 80 3.14 7.08 12.11
CA ASP A 80 2.93 6.31 13.35
C ASP A 80 1.54 6.47 13.97
N GLU A 81 0.62 7.18 13.31
CA GLU A 81 -0.77 7.32 13.72
C GLU A 81 -1.60 6.02 13.56
N ILE A 82 -1.02 4.88 13.91
CA ILE A 82 -1.58 3.53 13.69
C ILE A 82 -2.87 3.25 14.48
N ASN A 83 -3.19 4.05 15.49
CA ASN A 83 -4.41 3.95 16.30
C ASN A 83 -5.40 5.10 16.05
N SER A 84 -5.10 5.97 15.08
CA SER A 84 -5.99 7.05 14.68
C SER A 84 -7.13 6.50 13.82
N ARG A 85 -8.36 6.65 14.31
CA ARG A 85 -9.56 6.27 13.55
C ARG A 85 -9.71 7.12 12.29
N GLU A 86 -9.36 8.40 12.37
CA GLU A 86 -9.38 9.32 11.24
C GLU A 86 -8.41 8.88 10.15
N MET A 87 -7.16 8.54 10.52
CA MET A 87 -6.15 8.04 9.58
C MET A 87 -6.64 6.77 8.87
N PHE A 88 -7.25 5.83 9.60
CA PHE A 88 -7.80 4.62 9.01
C PHE A 88 -8.93 4.91 8.01
N ILE A 89 -9.93 5.71 8.39
CA ILE A 89 -11.08 6.02 7.51
C ILE A 89 -10.60 6.78 6.27
N LYS A 90 -9.74 7.79 6.44
CA LYS A 90 -9.15 8.54 5.34
C LYS A 90 -8.36 7.62 4.39
N GLY A 91 -7.61 6.67 4.94
CA GLY A 91 -6.90 5.66 4.17
C GLY A 91 -7.84 4.79 3.32
N ILE A 92 -8.97 4.37 3.89
CA ILE A 92 -10.01 3.63 3.15
C ILE A 92 -10.59 4.48 2.03
N ASP A 93 -10.96 5.74 2.28
CA ASP A 93 -11.56 6.62 1.27
C ASP A 93 -10.62 6.80 0.06
N TYR A 94 -9.33 7.09 0.29
CA TYR A 94 -8.35 7.22 -0.78
C TYR A 94 -8.08 5.89 -1.49
N SER A 95 -8.07 4.77 -0.76
CA SER A 95 -7.93 3.44 -1.33
C SER A 95 -9.11 3.11 -2.27
N TYR A 96 -10.32 3.57 -1.99
CA TYR A 96 -11.46 3.41 -2.90
C TYR A 96 -11.35 4.35 -4.10
N TYR A 97 -10.96 5.61 -3.90
CA TYR A 97 -10.74 6.59 -4.97
C TYR A 97 -9.74 6.10 -6.05
N TYR A 98 -8.73 5.33 -5.68
CA TYR A 98 -7.80 4.72 -6.65
C TYR A 98 -8.49 3.75 -7.62
N GLU A 99 -9.57 3.09 -7.20
CA GLU A 99 -10.31 2.12 -8.00
C GLU A 99 -11.52 2.72 -8.73
N GLU A 100 -11.86 3.99 -8.47
CA GLU A 100 -12.91 4.67 -9.23
C GLU A 100 -12.46 4.80 -10.70
N ASN A 101 -13.30 4.38 -11.64
CA ASN A 101 -13.09 4.72 -13.04
C ASN A 101 -13.29 6.23 -13.21
N GLU A 102 -12.58 6.87 -14.14
CA GLU A 102 -12.98 8.20 -14.60
C GLU A 102 -14.45 8.22 -15.03
#